data_AF-A0AAE0CBB8-F1
#
_entry.id   AF-A0AAE0CBB8-F1
#
_cell.length_a   1.000
_cell.length_b   1.000
_cell.length_c   1.000
_cell.angle_alpha   90.00
_cell.angle_beta   90.00
_cell.angle_gamma   90.00
#
_symmetry.space_group_name_H-M   'P 1'
#
loop_
_entity.id
_entity.type
_entity.pdbx_description
1 polymer ?
#
loop_
_entity_poly.entity_id
_entity_poly.type
_entity_poly.pdbx_seq_one_letter_code
_entity_poly.pdbx_strand_id
1 'polypeptide(L)'
;DHFAKKAIDNCVELCSGTEDKTYLDKLDEALGRARTEFSPDLIIYNAGTDILNGDGLGQMKISPLGVQQRDEVVFEFAKAMKAPIVMLTSGGYQKNNAEIIADSISNLASKNLILARNEDSTDA
;
A
#
# COMPACT_ATOMS: atom_id res chain seq x y z
N ASP A 1 -3.02 2.68 -21.90
CA ASP A 1 -4.04 1.84 -21.24
C ASP A 1 -4.28 0.45 -21.77
N HIS A 2 -4.60 0.22 -23.06
CA HIS A 2 -5.03 -1.12 -23.53
C HIS A 2 -4.07 -2.27 -23.20
N PHE A 3 -2.77 -2.07 -23.37
CA PHE A 3 -1.76 -3.09 -23.06
C PHE A 3 -1.57 -3.32 -21.56
N ALA A 4 -1.61 -2.26 -20.75
CA ALA A 4 -1.48 -2.37 -19.31
C ALA A 4 -2.65 -3.17 -18.70
N LYS A 5 -3.89 -2.87 -19.13
CA LYS A 5 -5.09 -3.58 -18.64
C LYS A 5 -5.06 -5.08 -18.92
N LYS A 6 -4.50 -5.49 -20.08
CA LYS A 6 -4.36 -6.92 -20.43
C LYS A 6 -3.32 -7.67 -19.60
N ALA A 7 -2.40 -6.96 -18.96
CA ALA A 7 -1.36 -7.53 -18.12
C ALA A 7 -1.76 -7.59 -16.63
N ILE A 8 -2.99 -7.19 -16.28
CA ILE A 8 -3.51 -7.27 -14.92
C ILE A 8 -4.26 -8.60 -14.76
N ASP A 9 -3.62 -9.56 -14.11
CA ASP A 9 -4.23 -10.88 -13.84
C ASP A 9 -5.35 -10.78 -12.78
N ASN A 10 -5.17 -9.90 -11.79
CA ASN A 10 -6.12 -9.71 -10.69
C ASN A 10 -6.62 -8.25 -10.67
N CYS A 11 -7.63 -7.97 -11.52
CA CYS A 11 -8.24 -6.64 -11.60
C CYS A 11 -9.35 -6.48 -10.56
N VAL A 12 -9.28 -5.41 -9.77
CA VAL A 12 -10.30 -5.05 -8.76
C VAL A 12 -10.78 -3.64 -9.03
N GLU A 13 -11.99 -3.53 -9.58
CA GLU A 13 -12.61 -2.23 -9.81
C GLU A 13 -13.25 -1.69 -8.54
N LEU A 14 -13.09 -0.38 -8.33
CA LEU A 14 -13.63 0.38 -7.20
C LEU A 14 -14.51 1.51 -7.72
N CYS A 15 -15.60 1.77 -7.00
CA CYS A 15 -16.48 2.88 -7.31
C CYS A 15 -15.92 4.20 -6.75
N SER A 16 -16.19 5.31 -7.42
CA SER A 16 -15.93 6.65 -6.87
C SER A 16 -16.59 6.79 -5.49
N GLY A 17 -15.90 7.42 -4.56
CA GLY A 17 -16.33 7.58 -3.19
C GLY A 17 -16.18 6.33 -2.31
N THR A 18 -15.43 5.30 -2.73
CA THR A 18 -15.13 4.14 -1.89
C THR A 18 -14.46 4.59 -0.59
N GLU A 19 -14.95 4.08 0.54
CA GLU A 19 -14.47 4.36 1.90
C GLU A 19 -13.60 3.21 2.43
N ASP A 20 -12.89 3.48 3.53
CA ASP A 20 -11.87 2.61 4.14
C ASP A 20 -12.26 1.13 4.18
N LYS A 21 -13.41 0.80 4.80
CA LYS A 21 -13.83 -0.60 4.99
C LYS A 21 -13.93 -1.34 3.66
N THR A 22 -14.65 -0.78 2.70
CA THR A 22 -14.87 -1.41 1.39
C THR A 22 -13.57 -1.55 0.61
N TYR A 23 -12.68 -0.56 0.72
CA TYR A 23 -11.36 -0.61 0.09
C TYR A 23 -10.50 -1.74 0.67
N LEU A 24 -10.41 -1.82 2.00
CA LEU A 24 -9.59 -2.80 2.71
C LEU A 24 -10.14 -4.23 2.54
N ASP A 25 -11.46 -4.41 2.59
CA ASP A 25 -12.08 -5.73 2.35
C ASP A 25 -11.72 -6.26 0.95
N LYS A 26 -11.81 -5.39 -0.08
CA LYS A 26 -11.47 -5.75 -1.46
C LYS A 26 -9.97 -6.01 -1.65
N LEU A 27 -9.12 -5.27 -0.95
CA LEU A 27 -7.68 -5.49 -0.95
C LEU A 27 -7.33 -6.86 -0.35
N ASP A 28 -7.92 -7.19 0.80
CA ASP A 28 -7.69 -8.48 1.46
C ASP A 28 -8.15 -9.66 0.58
N GLU A 29 -9.33 -9.57 -0.03
CA GLU A 29 -9.82 -10.58 -0.99
C GLU A 29 -8.84 -10.74 -2.16
N ALA A 30 -8.35 -9.63 -2.72
CA ALA A 30 -7.44 -9.65 -3.85
C ALA A 30 -6.09 -10.30 -3.51
N LEU A 31 -5.51 -9.95 -2.36
CA LEU A 31 -4.26 -10.53 -1.87
C LEU A 31 -4.44 -12.00 -1.50
N GLY A 32 -5.60 -12.37 -0.96
CA GLY A 32 -5.98 -13.76 -0.71
C GLY A 32 -5.92 -14.63 -1.97
N ARG A 33 -6.46 -14.13 -3.10
CA ARG A 33 -6.36 -14.80 -4.41
C ARG A 33 -4.92 -14.85 -4.91
N ALA A 34 -4.21 -13.72 -4.89
CA ALA A 34 -2.82 -13.62 -5.36
C ALA A 34 -1.90 -14.64 -4.64
N ARG A 35 -2.10 -14.85 -3.34
CA ARG A 35 -1.36 -15.84 -2.53
C ARG A 35 -1.50 -17.26 -3.06
N THR A 36 -2.65 -17.62 -3.63
CA THR A 36 -2.92 -18.98 -4.14
C THR A 36 -2.48 -19.18 -5.58
N GLU A 37 -2.32 -18.10 -6.33
CA GLU A 37 -2.08 -18.13 -7.78
C GLU A 37 -0.60 -17.90 -8.13
N PHE A 38 0.16 -17.20 -7.29
CA PHE A 38 1.54 -16.82 -7.59
C PHE A 38 2.45 -16.81 -6.35
N SER A 39 3.73 -17.12 -6.55
CA SER A 39 4.78 -17.07 -5.51
C SER A 39 5.88 -16.09 -5.96
N PRO A 40 5.81 -14.81 -5.57
CA PRO A 40 6.75 -13.79 -6.03
C PRO A 40 8.15 -13.95 -5.40
N ASP A 41 9.19 -13.76 -6.22
CA ASP A 41 10.56 -13.54 -5.74
C ASP A 41 10.80 -12.09 -5.29
N LEU A 42 9.96 -11.16 -5.76
CA LEU A 42 10.00 -9.73 -5.43
C LEU A 42 8.60 -9.13 -5.57
N ILE A 43 8.22 -8.26 -4.63
CA ILE A 43 7.00 -7.47 -4.68
C ILE A 43 7.35 -6.00 -4.92
N ILE A 44 6.81 -5.43 -6.00
CA ILE A 44 6.87 -3.98 -6.25
C ILE A 44 5.50 -3.41 -5.89
N TYR A 45 5.47 -2.60 -4.83
CA TYR A 45 4.24 -1.99 -4.34
C TYR A 45 4.17 -0.50 -4.72
N ASN A 46 3.31 -0.18 -5.69
CA ASN A 46 3.06 1.20 -6.12
C ASN A 46 2.02 1.87 -5.20
N ALA A 47 2.50 2.55 -4.16
CA ALA A 47 1.72 3.06 -3.04
C ALA A 47 1.29 4.52 -3.25
N GLY A 48 0.41 4.77 -4.23
CA GLY A 48 -0.16 6.10 -4.46
C GLY A 48 -1.15 6.52 -3.37
N THR A 49 -1.13 7.78 -2.96
CA THR A 49 -2.07 8.36 -1.97
C THR A 49 -3.14 9.24 -2.63
N ASP A 50 -3.33 9.15 -3.95
CA ASP A 50 -4.44 9.76 -4.68
C ASP A 50 -5.82 9.17 -4.32
N ILE A 51 -5.85 8.06 -3.57
CA ILE A 51 -7.06 7.50 -2.96
C ILE A 51 -7.54 8.31 -1.73
N LEU A 52 -6.77 9.28 -1.24
CA LEU A 52 -7.15 10.06 -0.07
C LEU A 52 -8.41 10.89 -0.32
N ASN A 53 -9.23 11.02 0.73
CA ASN A 53 -10.41 11.87 0.69
C ASN A 53 -10.04 13.32 0.33
N GLY A 54 -10.69 13.84 -0.72
CA GLY A 54 -10.46 15.19 -1.22
C GLY A 54 -9.29 15.31 -2.21
N ASP A 55 -8.66 14.20 -2.62
CA ASP A 55 -7.77 14.20 -3.77
C ASP A 55 -8.58 14.47 -5.06
N GLY A 56 -8.06 15.37 -5.92
CA GLY A 56 -8.78 15.83 -7.12
C GLY A 56 -8.80 14.84 -8.28
N LEU A 57 -7.96 13.80 -8.25
CA LEU A 57 -7.82 12.84 -9.35
C LEU A 57 -8.36 11.45 -8.98
N GLY A 58 -8.04 10.92 -7.79
CA GLY A 58 -8.40 9.53 -7.45
C GLY A 58 -9.86 9.34 -7.01
N GLN A 59 -10.53 10.40 -6.55
CA GLN A 59 -11.98 10.41 -6.22
C GLN A 59 -12.44 9.30 -5.25
N MET A 60 -11.57 8.85 -4.36
CA MET A 60 -11.94 7.94 -3.27
C MET A 60 -12.13 8.74 -1.97
N LYS A 61 -12.64 8.07 -0.93
CA LYS A 61 -12.88 8.64 0.40
C LYS A 61 -12.05 7.90 1.46
N ILE A 62 -10.80 7.59 1.15
CA ILE A 62 -9.92 6.89 2.08
C ILE A 62 -9.35 7.89 3.09
N SER A 63 -9.38 7.53 4.36
CA SER A 63 -8.81 8.34 5.43
C SER A 63 -7.29 8.15 5.52
N PRO A 64 -6.55 9.05 6.21
CA PRO A 64 -5.15 8.83 6.51
C PRO A 64 -4.90 7.50 7.25
N LEU A 65 -5.78 7.11 8.17
CA LEU A 65 -5.70 5.82 8.85
C LEU A 65 -5.94 4.66 7.89
N GLY A 66 -6.87 4.80 6.94
CA GLY A 66 -7.11 3.82 5.89
C GLY A 66 -5.88 3.60 5.00
N VAL A 67 -5.09 4.65 4.72
CA VAL A 67 -3.80 4.52 4.01
C VAL A 67 -2.79 3.73 4.83
N GLN A 68 -2.66 4.01 6.13
CA GLN A 68 -1.77 3.24 7.02
C GLN A 68 -2.18 1.76 7.09
N GLN A 69 -3.48 1.48 7.21
CA GLN A 69 -4.02 0.12 7.25
C GLN A 69 -3.79 -0.62 5.93
N ARG A 70 -3.96 0.06 4.79
CA ARG A 70 -3.64 -0.49 3.48
C ARG A 70 -2.19 -0.92 3.41
N ASP A 71 -1.28 -0.02 3.78
CA ASP A 71 0.16 -0.29 3.71
C ASP A 71 0.54 -1.43 4.66
N GLU A 72 -0.04 -1.48 5.86
CA GLU A 72 0.10 -2.59 6.81
C GLU A 72 -0.28 -3.93 6.19
N VAL A 73 -1.49 -4.04 5.61
CA VAL A 73 -1.98 -5.27 4.97
C VAL A 73 -1.04 -5.74 3.85
N VAL A 74 -0.52 -4.82 3.05
CA VAL A 74 0.41 -5.16 1.95
C VAL A 74 1.76 -5.65 2.47
N PHE A 75 2.32 -5.02 3.52
CA PHE A 75 3.58 -5.46 4.10
C PHE A 75 3.44 -6.79 4.88
N GLU A 76 2.30 -7.02 5.55
CA GLU A 76 1.99 -8.30 6.16
C GLU A 76 1.87 -9.41 5.11
N PHE A 77 1.23 -9.12 3.97
CA PHE A 77 1.18 -10.04 2.84
C PHE A 77 2.60 -10.38 2.34
N ALA A 78 3.45 -9.38 2.10
CA ALA A 78 4.82 -9.62 1.66
C ALA A 78 5.63 -10.48 2.65
N LYS A 79 5.49 -10.19 3.95
CA LYS A 79 6.10 -10.98 5.04
C LYS A 79 5.60 -12.42 5.04
N ALA A 80 4.31 -12.65 4.86
CA ALA A 80 3.72 -13.99 4.78
C ALA A 80 4.20 -14.76 3.55
N MET A 81 4.38 -14.08 2.41
CA MET A 81 4.95 -14.65 1.18
C MET A 81 6.47 -14.88 1.28
N LYS A 82 7.13 -14.36 2.32
CA LYS A 82 8.60 -14.36 2.47
C LYS A 82 9.32 -13.73 1.27
N ALA A 83 8.67 -12.75 0.64
CA ALA A 83 9.19 -12.05 -0.51
C ALA A 83 9.70 -10.66 -0.10
N PRO A 84 10.88 -10.21 -0.57
CA PRO A 84 11.28 -8.83 -0.42
C PRO A 84 10.26 -7.91 -1.09
N ILE A 85 10.01 -6.76 -0.48
CA ILE A 85 9.08 -5.74 -0.97
C ILE A 85 9.80 -4.40 -1.15
N VAL A 86 9.50 -3.73 -2.27
CA VAL A 86 9.90 -2.36 -2.55
C VAL A 86 8.65 -1.51 -2.66
N MET A 87 8.50 -0.55 -1.74
CA MET A 87 7.44 0.45 -1.80
C MET A 87 7.90 1.64 -2.64
N LEU A 88 7.11 1.99 -3.65
CA LEU A 88 7.29 3.17 -4.48
C LEU A 88 6.18 4.17 -4.14
N THR A 89 6.55 5.35 -3.66
CA THR A 89 5.59 6.45 -3.51
C THR A 89 5.11 6.88 -4.89
N SER A 90 3.80 7.02 -5.07
CA SER A 90 3.22 7.30 -6.39
C SER A 90 2.32 8.53 -6.34
N GLY A 91 1.26 8.57 -7.16
CA GLY A 91 0.28 9.64 -7.22
C GLY A 91 -0.21 10.11 -5.86
N GLY A 92 -0.79 11.31 -5.84
CA GLY A 92 -1.23 11.96 -4.62
C GLY A 92 -0.98 13.46 -4.70
N TYR A 93 -2.05 14.25 -4.66
CA TYR A 93 -2.03 15.62 -5.14
C TYR A 93 -2.50 16.65 -4.09
N GLN A 94 -2.52 16.26 -2.82
CA GLN A 94 -2.79 17.15 -1.69
C GLN A 94 -1.48 17.52 -0.96
N LYS A 95 -1.49 18.69 -0.29
CA LYS A 95 -0.30 19.24 0.37
C LYS A 95 0.21 18.40 1.55
N ASN A 96 -0.66 17.63 2.19
CA ASN A 96 -0.39 16.82 3.37
C ASN A 96 0.00 15.36 3.04
N ASN A 97 0.14 14.99 1.76
CA ASN A 97 0.44 13.60 1.39
C ASN A 97 1.79 13.13 1.93
N ALA A 98 2.81 13.99 1.96
CA ALA A 98 4.13 13.64 2.49
C ALA A 98 4.08 13.27 3.98
N GLU A 99 3.26 13.97 4.76
CA GLU A 99 3.04 13.68 6.18
C GLU A 99 2.36 12.32 6.36
N ILE A 100 1.31 12.04 5.58
CA ILE A 100 0.59 10.75 5.63
C ILE A 100 1.50 9.58 5.24
N ILE A 101 2.38 9.77 4.25
CA ILE A 101 3.39 8.77 3.87
C ILE A 101 4.37 8.54 5.01
N ALA A 102 4.88 9.62 5.64
CA ALA A 102 5.79 9.51 6.78
C ALA A 102 5.15 8.81 7.98
N ASP A 103 3.88 9.11 8.27
CA ASP A 103 3.13 8.45 9.33
C ASP A 103 2.92 6.96 9.03
N SER A 104 2.64 6.60 7.77
CA SER A 104 2.54 5.19 7.35
C SER A 104 3.85 4.44 7.54
N ILE A 105 4.98 5.01 7.09
CA ILE A 105 6.30 4.41 7.29
C ILE A 105 6.61 4.24 8.79
N SER A 106 6.28 5.24 9.61
CA SER A 106 6.43 5.19 11.06
C SER A 106 5.56 4.09 11.68
N ASN A 107 4.31 3.94 11.22
CA ASN A 107 3.42 2.85 11.63
C ASN A 107 4.02 1.48 11.31
N LEU A 108 4.47 1.26 10.07
CA LEU A 108 5.12 0.01 9.64
C LEU A 108 6.34 -0.33 10.48
N ALA A 109 7.17 0.67 10.81
CA ALA A 109 8.34 0.50 11.68
C ALA A 109 7.93 0.10 13.10
N SER A 110 6.95 0.80 13.69
CA SER A 110 6.46 0.49 15.05
C SER A 110 5.84 -0.90 15.17
N LYS A 111 5.30 -1.44 14.06
CA LYS A 111 4.74 -2.80 13.97
C LYS A 111 5.77 -3.87 13.61
N ASN A 112 7.05 -3.52 13.47
CA ASN A 112 8.12 -4.43 13.03
C ASN A 112 7.81 -5.10 11.67
N LEU A 113 7.18 -4.35 10.78
CA LEU A 113 6.95 -4.75 9.38
C LEU A 113 8.08 -4.26 8.46
N ILE A 114 8.77 -3.20 8.87
CA ILE A 114 10.05 -2.77 8.29
C ILE A 114 11.09 -2.62 9.39
N LEU A 115 12.36 -2.71 9.02
CA LEU A 115 13.47 -2.46 9.93
C LEU A 115 13.58 -0.94 10.15
N ALA A 116 13.40 -0.49 11.39
CA ALA A 116 13.89 0.82 11.80
C ALA A 116 15.41 0.75 11.93
N ARG A 117 16.13 1.78 11.46
CA ARG A 117 17.55 1.91 11.78
C ARG A 117 17.65 2.11 13.30
N ASN A 118 18.31 1.19 13.99
CA ASN A 118 18.81 1.48 15.33
C ASN A 118 19.98 2.45 15.16
N GLU A 119 19.92 3.63 15.77
CA GLU A 119 21.03 4.60 15.79
C GLU A 119 22.19 4.17 16.71
N ASP A 120 22.25 2.90 17.11
CA ASP A 120 23.32 2.33 17.93
C ASP A 120 24.37 1.62 17.07
N SER A 121 25.07 2.39 16.24
CA SER A 121 26.43 2.06 15.77
C SER A 121 27.12 3.33 15.29
N THR A 122 27.41 4.20 16.25
CA THR A 122 28.61 5.04 16.13
C THR A 122 29.80 4.12 16.32
N ASP A 123 30.29 3.56 15.22
CA ASP A 123 31.60 2.92 15.19
C ASP A 123 32.64 3.97 15.64
N ALA A 124 33.33 3.64 16.73
CA ALA A 124 34.46 4.36 17.29
C ALA A 124 35.72 4.24 16.43
#